data_AF-A0A2N5FLH0-F1
#
_entry.id   AF-A0A2N5FLH0-F1
#
_cell.length_a   1.000
_cell.length_b   1.000
_cell.length_c   1.000
_cell.angle_alpha   90.00
_cell.angle_beta   90.00
_cell.angle_gamma   90.00
#
_symmetry.space_group_name_H-M   'P 1'
#
loop_
_entity.id
_entity.type
_entity.pdbx_description
1 polymer ?
#
loop_
_entity_poly.entity_id
_entity_poly.type
_entity_poly.pdbx_seq_one_letter_code
_entity_poly.pdbx_strand_id
1 'polypeptide(L)'
;MGTKLAGIVLAGGKSRRFGNDKALYMFNNRTFLDHALHHLKAVSYVTAVIGRANHRNEASLFLEDEEVYREKGPLAGLYTAMKEVQADWYPSYCLRYASGRSRDSHSITFKSKTKS
;
A
#
# COMPACT_ATOMS: atom_id res chain seq x y z
N MET A 1 -22.03 -13.00 -9.31
CA MET A 1 -20.57 -13.01 -9.05
C MET A 1 -20.26 -11.84 -8.13
N GLY A 2 -19.64 -12.07 -6.97
CA GLY A 2 -19.30 -11.00 -6.03
C GLY A 2 -18.11 -10.17 -6.51
N THR A 3 -18.08 -8.88 -6.16
CA THR A 3 -16.97 -7.97 -6.45
C THR A 3 -15.70 -8.40 -5.70
N LYS A 4 -14.58 -8.53 -6.42
CA LYS A 4 -13.27 -8.86 -5.86
C LYS A 4 -12.46 -7.58 -5.60
N LEU A 5 -12.09 -7.37 -4.34
CA LEU A 5 -11.25 -6.26 -3.89
C LEU A 5 -9.84 -6.75 -3.56
N ALA A 6 -8.81 -6.17 -4.18
CA ALA A 6 -7.41 -6.40 -3.83
C ALA A 6 -6.81 -5.17 -3.14
N GLY A 7 -6.51 -5.28 -1.86
CA GLY A 7 -5.92 -4.21 -1.07
C GLY A 7 -4.46 -3.97 -1.46
N ILE A 8 -4.07 -2.72 -1.62
CA ILE A 8 -2.71 -2.34 -2.00
C ILE A 8 -2.10 -1.41 -0.94
N VAL A 9 -0.96 -1.83 -0.39
CA VAL A 9 -0.10 -0.98 0.43
C VAL A 9 1.13 -0.58 -0.39
N LEU A 10 1.23 0.71 -0.70
CA LEU A 10 2.41 1.27 -1.36
C LEU A 10 3.41 1.69 -0.28
N ALA A 11 4.30 0.76 0.09
CA ALA A 11 5.36 0.95 1.09
C ALA A 11 6.68 1.46 0.46
N GLY A 12 6.73 1.62 -0.86
CA GLY A 12 7.88 2.12 -1.60
C GLY A 12 8.07 3.65 -1.62
N GLY A 13 9.18 4.08 -2.20
CA GLY A 13 9.55 5.49 -2.37
C GLY A 13 10.58 6.01 -1.36
N LYS A 14 11.23 7.14 -1.69
CA LYS A 14 12.38 7.62 -0.91
C LYS A 14 12.03 8.31 0.41
N SER A 15 10.75 8.44 0.79
CA SER A 15 10.28 9.09 2.04
C SER A 15 11.11 10.32 2.47
N ARG A 16 11.61 11.12 1.51
CA ARG A 16 12.66 12.13 1.75
C ARG A 16 12.23 13.22 2.73
N ARG A 17 10.94 13.57 2.69
CA ARG A 17 10.31 14.53 3.61
C ARG A 17 10.02 13.93 5.00
N PHE A 18 10.05 12.61 5.12
CA PHE A 18 9.76 11.87 6.35
C PHE A 18 11.02 11.53 7.15
N GLY A 19 12.21 11.66 6.55
CA GLY A 19 13.50 11.39 7.17
C GLY A 19 13.80 9.90 7.43
N ASN A 20 12.79 9.04 7.52
CA ASN A 20 12.93 7.62 7.81
C ASN A 20 11.97 6.75 6.98
N ASP A 21 12.13 5.42 7.05
CA ASP A 21 11.23 4.48 6.37
C ASP A 21 9.81 4.57 6.96
N LYS A 22 8.93 5.28 6.25
CA LYS A 22 7.56 5.55 6.68
C LYS A 22 6.74 4.29 6.90
N ALA A 23 7.00 3.20 6.18
CA ALA A 23 6.24 1.96 6.36
C ALA A 23 6.51 1.34 7.73
N LEU A 24 7.75 1.43 8.20
CA LEU A 24 8.20 0.92 9.50
C LEU A 24 8.07 1.93 10.65
N TYR A 25 7.51 3.11 10.38
CA TYR A 25 7.29 4.12 11.41
C TYR A 25 6.29 3.60 12.46
N MET A 26 6.69 3.65 13.73
CA MET A 26 5.87 3.20 14.86
C MET A 26 4.86 4.27 15.27
N PHE A 27 3.59 3.90 15.34
CA PHE A 27 2.51 4.74 15.81
C PHE A 27 1.48 3.90 16.57
N ASN A 28 1.12 4.32 17.79
CA ASN A 28 0.24 3.56 18.68
C ASN A 28 0.67 2.08 18.81
N ASN A 29 1.97 1.86 19.03
CA ASN A 29 2.60 0.54 19.20
C ASN A 29 2.48 -0.42 17.99
N ARG A 30 2.16 0.09 16.80
CA ARG A 30 2.14 -0.69 15.55
C ARG A 30 2.84 0.08 14.45
N THR A 31 3.41 -0.63 13.48
CA THR A 31 3.96 0.06 12.32
C THR A 31 2.83 0.63 11.46
N PHE A 32 3.15 1.66 10.70
CA PHE A 32 2.29 2.19 9.66
C PHE A 32 1.86 1.13 8.64
N LEU A 33 2.76 0.21 8.29
CA LEU A 33 2.44 -0.97 7.48
C LEU A 33 1.37 -1.85 8.16
N ASP A 34 1.49 -2.12 9.46
CA ASP A 34 0.50 -2.91 10.20
C ASP A 34 -0.88 -2.26 10.22
N HIS A 35 -0.95 -0.94 10.39
CA HIS A 35 -2.21 -0.19 10.30
C HIS A 35 -2.84 -0.34 8.92
N ALA A 36 -2.06 -0.18 7.86
CA ALA A 36 -2.53 -0.33 6.49
C ALA A 36 -3.06 -1.75 6.21
N LEU A 37 -2.32 -2.78 6.63
CA LEU A 37 -2.72 -4.17 6.50
C LEU A 37 -4.00 -4.46 7.29
N HIS A 38 -4.14 -3.93 8.50
CA HIS A 38 -5.32 -4.12 9.33
C HIS A 38 -6.60 -3.62 8.64
N HIS A 39 -6.56 -2.41 8.07
CA HIS A 39 -7.73 -1.84 7.39
C HIS A 39 -8.04 -2.52 6.06
N LEU A 40 -7.03 -2.84 5.25
CA LEU A 40 -7.25 -3.45 3.93
C LEU A 40 -7.71 -4.90 4.01
N LYS A 41 -7.23 -5.68 4.99
CA LYS A 41 -7.68 -7.06 5.20
C LYS A 41 -9.16 -7.17 5.53
N ALA A 42 -9.74 -6.17 6.17
CA ALA A 42 -11.16 -6.17 6.52
C ALA A 42 -12.08 -6.11 5.29
N VAL A 43 -11.57 -5.63 4.15
CA VAL A 43 -12.38 -5.39 2.94
C VAL A 43 -11.87 -6.15 1.71
N SER A 44 -10.66 -6.69 1.74
CA SER A 44 -9.99 -7.27 0.57
C SER A 44 -9.78 -8.77 0.73
N TYR A 45 -10.01 -9.53 -0.34
CA TYR A 45 -9.73 -10.98 -0.32
C TYR A 45 -8.22 -11.27 -0.34
N VAL A 46 -7.42 -10.33 -0.82
CA VAL A 46 -5.96 -10.35 -0.81
C VAL A 46 -5.45 -8.95 -0.53
N THR A 47 -4.33 -8.85 0.18
CA THR A 47 -3.61 -7.59 0.37
C THR A 47 -2.19 -7.74 -0.12
N ALA A 48 -1.77 -6.86 -1.03
CA ALA A 48 -0.42 -6.80 -1.58
C ALA A 48 0.35 -5.61 -0.99
N VAL A 49 1.60 -5.84 -0.62
CA VAL A 49 2.55 -4.83 -0.17
C VAL A 49 3.62 -4.66 -1.23
N ILE A 50 3.75 -3.44 -1.75
CA ILE A 50 4.78 -3.10 -2.73
C ILE A 50 5.82 -2.21 -2.07
N GLY A 51 7.02 -2.76 -1.92
CA GLY A 51 8.04 -2.14 -1.09
C GLY A 51 9.41 -2.82 -1.23
N ARG A 52 10.16 -2.81 -0.13
CA ARG A 52 11.50 -3.39 -0.01
C ARG A 52 11.46 -4.64 0.86
N ALA A 53 12.50 -5.48 0.81
CA ALA A 53 12.55 -6.75 1.54
C ALA A 53 12.22 -6.65 3.04
N ASN A 54 12.57 -5.54 3.70
CA ASN A 54 12.26 -5.26 5.11
C ASN A 54 10.76 -4.96 5.39
N HIS A 55 9.93 -4.82 4.36
CA HIS A 55 8.47 -4.67 4.47
C HIS A 55 7.73 -6.02 4.34
N ARG A 56 8.46 -7.13 4.15
CA ARG A 56 7.84 -8.44 4.00
C ARG A 56 7.08 -8.82 5.27
N ASN A 57 5.83 -9.22 5.08
CA ASN A 57 4.95 -9.67 6.15
C ASN A 57 4.23 -10.94 5.66
N GLU A 58 4.26 -12.00 6.47
CA GLU A 58 3.70 -13.32 6.13
C GLU A 58 2.20 -13.27 5.81
N ALA A 59 1.50 -12.28 6.35
CA ALA A 59 0.08 -12.16 6.22
C ALA A 59 -0.33 -11.27 5.02
N SER A 60 0.57 -11.06 4.06
CA SER A 60 0.35 -10.29 2.83
C SER A 60 1.18 -10.82 1.66
N LEU A 61 0.72 -10.56 0.43
CA LEU A 61 1.53 -10.79 -0.76
C LEU A 61 2.58 -9.69 -0.87
N PHE A 62 3.87 -10.02 -0.76
CA PHE A 62 4.95 -9.06 -0.95
C PHE A 62 5.40 -9.02 -2.41
N LEU A 63 5.47 -7.84 -3.00
CA LEU A 63 5.95 -7.58 -4.35
C LEU A 63 6.99 -6.47 -4.34
N GLU A 64 7.94 -6.54 -5.26
CA GLU A 64 8.88 -5.46 -5.54
C GLU A 64 8.53 -4.79 -6.88
N ASP A 65 8.80 -3.49 -7.00
CA ASP A 65 8.68 -2.81 -8.29
C ASP A 65 9.56 -3.51 -9.34
N GLU A 66 9.04 -3.65 -10.56
CA GLU A 66 9.86 -4.12 -11.67
C GLU A 66 11.07 -3.20 -11.85
N GLU A 67 12.22 -3.76 -12.24
CA GLU A 67 13.48 -3.02 -12.35
C GLU A 67 13.35 -1.77 -13.23
N VAL A 68 12.60 -1.86 -14.33
CA VAL A 68 12.35 -0.76 -15.28
C VAL A 68 11.50 0.36 -14.68
N TYR A 69 10.73 0.09 -13.62
CA TYR A 69 9.84 1.05 -12.95
C TYR A 69 10.25 1.40 -11.52
N ARG A 70 11.36 0.84 -11.04
CA ARG A 70 11.90 1.10 -9.70
C ARG A 70 12.11 2.60 -9.49
N GLU A 71 11.69 3.08 -8.32
CA GLU A 71 11.75 4.50 -7.93
C GLU A 71 10.91 5.49 -8.75
N LYS A 72 10.05 5.04 -9.68
CA LYS A 72 9.15 5.93 -10.46
C LYS A 72 7.88 6.35 -9.72
N GLY A 73 7.85 6.15 -8.40
CA GLY A 73 6.78 6.63 -7.51
C GLY A 73 5.59 5.67 -7.40
N PRO A 74 4.49 6.10 -6.76
CA PRO A 74 3.40 5.22 -6.35
C PRO A 74 2.63 4.57 -7.50
N LEU A 75 2.65 5.16 -8.70
CA LEU A 75 2.00 4.59 -9.88
C LEU A 75 2.72 3.32 -10.38
N ALA A 76 4.04 3.24 -10.23
CA ALA A 76 4.81 2.04 -10.58
C ALA A 76 4.39 0.86 -9.71
N GLY A 77 4.36 1.05 -8.38
CA GLY A 77 3.95 -0.02 -7.48
C GLY A 77 2.49 -0.43 -7.64
N LEU A 78 1.60 0.51 -7.96
CA LEU A 78 0.22 0.19 -8.31
C LEU A 78 0.14 -0.65 -9.60
N TYR A 79 0.93 -0.31 -10.62
CA TYR A 79 0.98 -1.09 -11.86
C TYR A 79 1.43 -2.53 -11.60
N THR A 80 2.51 -2.71 -10.84
CA THR A 80 3.00 -4.04 -10.42
C THR A 80 1.91 -4.83 -9.71
N ALA A 81 1.21 -4.22 -8.74
CA ALA A 81 0.12 -4.88 -8.03
C ALA A 81 -1.03 -5.32 -8.96
N MET A 82 -1.45 -4.46 -9.90
CA MET A 82 -2.53 -4.75 -10.84
C MET A 82 -2.17 -5.79 -11.90
N LYS A 83 -0.87 -5.97 -12.17
CA LYS A 83 -0.33 -7.01 -13.06
C LYS A 83 -0.34 -8.37 -12.38
N GLU A 84 0.13 -8.44 -11.13
CA GLU A 84 0.26 -9.69 -10.37
C GLU A 84 -1.06 -10.16 -9.74
N VAL A 85 -1.96 -9.23 -9.40
CA VAL A 85 -3.22 -9.55 -8.71
C VAL A 85 -4.42 -9.18 -9.57
N GLN A 86 -5.32 -10.14 -9.82
CA GLN A 86 -6.54 -9.93 -10.59
C GLN A 86 -7.74 -9.62 -9.69
N ALA A 87 -8.23 -8.38 -9.75
CA ALA A 87 -9.38 -7.91 -8.98
C ALA A 87 -10.20 -6.89 -9.79
N ASP A 88 -11.44 -6.65 -9.35
CA ASP A 88 -12.32 -5.64 -9.96
C ASP A 88 -11.91 -4.23 -9.50
N TRP A 89 -11.53 -4.11 -8.23
CA TRP A 89 -11.09 -2.87 -7.62
C TRP A 89 -9.85 -3.05 -6.75
N TYR A 90 -9.07 -1.98 -6.70
CA TYR A 90 -7.80 -1.92 -6.01
C TYR A 90 -7.81 -0.77 -4.99
N PRO A 91 -8.42 -0.96 -3.80
CA PRO A 91 -8.30 0.01 -2.72
C PRO A 91 -6.82 0.13 -2.30
N SER A 92 -6.32 1.35 -2.29
CA SER A 92 -4.99 1.68 -1.77
C SER A 92 -5.11 2.44 -0.46
N TYR A 93 -4.25 2.10 0.49
CA TYR A 93 -4.20 2.80 1.77
C TYR A 93 -3.08 3.83 1.76
N CYS A 94 -3.45 5.11 1.89
CA CYS A 94 -2.48 6.20 2.01
C CYS A 94 -2.42 6.66 3.46
N LEU A 95 -1.28 6.39 4.10
CA LEU A 95 -0.97 6.96 5.40
C LEU A 95 -0.71 8.45 5.21
N ARG A 96 -1.54 9.31 5.80
CA ARG A 96 -1.22 10.74 5.91
C ARG A 96 -0.57 10.97 7.26
N TYR A 97 0.59 11.61 7.25
CA TYR A 97 1.21 12.12 8.45
C TYR A 97 1.15 13.64 8.38
N ALA A 98 0.47 14.24 9.35
CA ALA A 98 0.44 15.69 9.51
C ALA A 98 1.58 16.08 10.47
N SER A 99 2.63 16.69 9.94
CA SER A 99 3.63 17.34 10.79
C SER A 99 3.00 18.55 11.48
N GLY A 100 2.64 18.42 12.76
CA GLY A 100 2.34 19.55 13.64
C GLY A 100 0.88 19.90 13.94
N ARG A 101 -0.12 19.12 13.52
CA ARG A 101 -1.50 19.25 14.03
C ARG A 101 -2.16 17.88 14.16
N SER A 102 -2.68 17.59 15.34
CA SER A 102 -3.60 16.49 15.67
C SER A 102 -4.84 16.56 14.78
N ARG A 103 -4.75 16.04 13.56
CA ARG A 103 -5.90 15.63 12.72
C ARG A 103 -5.47 14.43 11.89
N ASP A 104 -5.74 13.27 12.45
CA ASP A 104 -5.60 11.97 11.81
C ASP A 104 -6.59 11.90 10.64
N SER A 105 -6.09 11.71 9.43
CA SER A 105 -6.94 11.49 8.25
C SER A 105 -6.45 10.26 7.51
N HIS A 106 -7.06 9.11 7.82
CA HIS A 106 -6.90 7.87 7.08
C HIS A 106 -7.83 7.91 5.86
N SER A 107 -7.28 7.75 4.66
CA SER A 107 -8.07 7.73 3.42
C SER A 107 -7.74 6.51 2.59
N ILE A 108 -8.76 5.73 2.26
CA ILE A 108 -8.70 4.64 1.28
C ILE A 108 -9.11 5.19 -0.07
N THR A 109 -8.26 5.03 -1.08
CA THR A 109 -8.56 5.44 -2.45
C THR A 109 -8.83 4.21 -3.31
N PHE A 110 -9.98 4.16 -3.98
CA PHE A 110 -10.36 3.06 -4.87
C PHE A 110 -9.98 3.38 -6.32
N LYS A 111 -9.45 2.39 -7.03
CA LYS A 111 -9.24 2.47 -8.48
C LYS A 111 -9.75 1.19 -9.16
N SER A 112 -10.53 1.34 -10.23
CA SER A 112 -11.04 0.22 -11.02
C SER A 112 -10.11 -0.10 -12.19
N LYS A 113 -10.07 -1.38 -12.58
CA LYS A 113 -9.39 -1.82 -13.80
C LYS A 113 -10.40 -1.75 -14.94
N THR A 114 -10.37 -0.67 -15.72
CA THR A 114 -11.12 -0.61 -16.97
C THR A 114 -10.49 -1.61 -17.94
N LYS A 115 -11.24 -2.64 -18.34
CA LYS A 115 -10.87 -3.50 -19.47
C LYS A 115 -10.76 -2.62 -20.71
N SER A 116 -9.55 -2.46 -21.24
CA SER A 116 -9.30 -1.90 -22.57
C SER A 116 -9.19 -3.03 -23.58
#